data_AF-A0ABD3E927-F1
#
_entry.id   AF-A0ABD3E927-F1
#
_cell.length_a   1.000
_cell.length_b   1.000
_cell.length_c   1.000
_cell.angle_alpha   90.00
_cell.angle_beta   90.00
_cell.angle_gamma   90.00
#
_symmetry.space_group_name_H-M   'P 1'
#
loop_
_entity.id
_entity.type
_entity.pdbx_description
1 polymer ?
#
loop_
_entity_poly.entity_id
_entity_poly.type
_entity_poly.pdbx_seq_one_letter_code
_entity_poly.pdbx_strand_id
1 'polypeptide(L)'
;MDIPKIYFMILLYLSLFYASTMVSAQCQGNFQGLVQQCSRYVQKSGPKETPSQGCCTVVKNVDLPCICGHITSEVEQIISMEKAAYVAAFCGKPIPRGTRCGIMLFREARDRSEKQQLVMLNN
;
A
#
# COMPACT_ATOMS: atom_id res chain seq x y z
N MET A 1 -17.61 3.11 40.74
CA MET A 1 -16.92 2.81 39.46
C MET A 1 -17.17 1.34 39.18
N ASP A 2 -18.15 1.07 38.33
CA ASP A 2 -18.81 -0.24 38.28
C ASP A 2 -17.93 -1.25 37.52
N ILE A 3 -17.46 -2.27 38.24
CA ILE A 3 -16.77 -3.46 37.74
C ILE A 3 -17.40 -4.05 36.44
N PRO A 4 -18.74 -4.12 36.28
CA PRO A 4 -19.33 -4.60 35.03
C PRO A 4 -19.07 -3.67 33.82
N LYS A 5 -18.93 -2.36 34.03
CA LYS A 5 -18.60 -1.40 32.97
C LYS A 5 -17.13 -1.52 32.55
N ILE A 6 -16.23 -1.76 33.51
CA ILE A 6 -14.81 -2.01 33.23
C ILE A 6 -14.65 -3.31 32.43
N TYR A 7 -15.36 -4.37 32.81
CA TYR A 7 -15.34 -5.63 32.07
C TYR A 7 -15.89 -5.47 30.64
N PHE A 8 -16.99 -4.74 30.47
CA PHE A 8 -17.54 -4.44 29.15
C PHE A 8 -16.60 -3.60 28.28
N MET A 9 -15.90 -2.62 28.87
CA MET A 9 -14.87 -1.84 28.16
C MET A 9 -13.68 -2.71 27.74
N ILE A 10 -13.23 -3.63 28.62
CA ILE A 10 -12.16 -4.59 28.30
C ILE A 10 -12.59 -5.53 27.18
N LEU A 11 -13.83 -6.04 27.20
CA LEU A 11 -14.38 -6.89 26.14
C LEU A 11 -14.51 -6.18 24.79
N LEU A 12 -14.94 -4.90 24.79
CA LEU A 12 -14.99 -4.08 23.58
C LEU A 12 -13.61 -3.76 23.03
N TYR A 13 -12.63 -3.55 23.90
CA TYR A 13 -11.25 -3.28 23.49
C TYR A 13 -10.56 -4.54 22.94
N LEU A 14 -10.79 -5.70 23.56
CA LEU A 14 -10.31 -7.00 23.08
C LEU A 14 -10.89 -7.34 21.71
N SER A 15 -12.20 -7.17 21.49
CA SER A 15 -12.83 -7.47 20.19
C SER A 15 -12.33 -6.57 19.05
N LEU A 16 -12.08 -5.28 19.34
CA LEU A 16 -11.44 -4.36 18.38
C LEU A 16 -9.99 -4.77 18.05
N PHE A 17 -9.26 -5.36 18.99
CA PHE A 17 -7.90 -5.85 18.77
C PHE A 17 -7.84 -7.16 17.96
N TYR A 18 -8.88 -8.00 18.04
CA TYR A 18 -9.03 -9.14 17.14
C TYR A 18 -9.38 -8.72 15.70
N ALA A 19 -9.96 -7.53 15.51
CA ALA A 19 -10.35 -7.06 14.19
C ALA A 19 -9.17 -6.56 13.34
N SER A 20 -8.08 -6.13 13.98
CA SER A 20 -6.88 -5.65 13.30
C SER A 20 -5.95 -6.77 12.83
N THR A 21 -6.12 -8.01 13.33
CA THR A 21 -5.27 -9.16 12.94
C THR A 21 -5.73 -9.87 11.67
N MET A 22 -7.01 -9.71 11.27
CA MET A 22 -7.57 -10.43 10.12
C MET A 22 -7.12 -9.93 8.74
N VAL A 23 -6.60 -8.70 8.63
CA VAL A 23 -6.03 -8.18 7.36
C VAL A 23 -4.62 -8.77 7.10
N SER A 24 -3.86 -9.07 8.16
CA SER A 24 -2.51 -9.64 8.07
C SER A 24 -2.52 -11.10 7.57
N ALA A 25 -3.61 -11.84 7.83
CA ALA A 25 -3.68 -13.28 7.55
C ALA A 25 -4.02 -13.63 6.09
N GLN A 26 -4.45 -12.67 5.27
CA GLN A 26 -4.96 -12.96 3.92
C GLN A 26 -3.88 -12.95 2.84
N CYS A 27 -2.76 -12.26 3.05
CA CYS A 27 -1.64 -12.24 2.12
C CYS A 27 -0.36 -12.78 2.76
N GLN A 28 0.39 -13.58 2.01
CA GLN A 28 1.74 -13.94 2.43
C GLN A 28 2.63 -12.69 2.47
N GLY A 29 3.19 -12.42 3.64
CA GLY A 29 4.16 -11.34 3.86
C GLY A 29 3.82 -10.41 5.00
N ASN A 30 4.69 -9.44 5.24
CA ASN A 30 4.58 -8.51 6.35
C ASN A 30 3.79 -7.25 5.92
N PHE A 31 2.46 -7.35 5.84
CA PHE A 31 1.59 -6.21 5.50
C PHE A 31 1.78 -5.03 6.47
N GLN A 32 1.88 -5.32 7.78
CA GLN A 32 2.14 -4.28 8.78
C GLN A 32 3.48 -3.59 8.54
N GLY A 33 4.52 -4.35 8.19
CA GLY A 33 5.82 -3.82 7.78
C GLY A 33 5.73 -2.95 6.54
N LEU A 34 4.83 -3.24 5.61
CA LEU A 34 4.64 -2.43 4.41
C LEU A 34 4.06 -1.06 4.78
N VAL A 35 3.04 -1.04 5.63
CA VAL A 35 2.46 0.21 6.13
C VAL A 35 3.51 1.02 6.91
N GLN A 36 4.27 0.37 7.80
CA GLN A 36 5.27 1.06 8.62
C GLN A 36 6.45 1.59 7.81
N GLN A 37 6.98 0.81 6.86
CA GLN A 37 8.19 1.16 6.14
C GLN A 37 7.92 1.98 4.87
N CYS A 38 6.76 1.77 4.22
CA CYS A 38 6.50 2.31 2.89
C CYS A 38 5.43 3.40 2.82
N SER A 39 4.57 3.57 3.83
CA SER A 39 3.43 4.51 3.78
C SER A 39 3.83 5.92 3.34
N ARG A 40 4.94 6.46 3.86
CA ARG A 40 5.41 7.82 3.49
C ARG A 40 5.73 7.98 2.00
N TYR A 41 6.24 6.93 1.36
CA TYR A 41 6.64 6.99 -0.05
C TYR A 41 5.46 6.83 -0.99
N VAL A 42 4.34 6.27 -0.53
CA VAL A 42 3.16 5.99 -1.35
C VAL A 42 1.98 6.91 -1.08
N GLN A 43 2.04 7.75 -0.03
CA GLN A 43 1.00 8.74 0.24
C GLN A 43 0.85 9.75 -0.91
N LYS A 44 -0.39 10.20 -1.17
CA LYS A 44 -0.65 11.25 -2.19
C LYS A 44 0.01 12.56 -1.83
N SER A 45 -0.02 12.92 -0.55
CA SER A 45 0.63 14.11 -0.04
C SER A 45 2.15 14.03 -0.22
N GLY A 46 2.78 15.21 -0.34
CA GLY A 46 4.23 15.34 -0.45
C GLY A 46 4.81 14.90 -1.81
N PRO A 47 6.14 15.02 -1.96
CA PRO A 47 6.83 14.68 -3.20
C PRO A 47 6.95 13.16 -3.42
N LYS A 48 7.38 12.78 -4.63
CA LYS A 48 7.83 11.41 -4.95
C LYS A 48 9.25 11.26 -4.42
N GLU A 49 9.43 10.40 -3.41
CA GLU A 49 10.71 10.19 -2.73
C GLU A 49 11.24 8.78 -2.95
N THR A 50 12.56 8.64 -3.03
CA THR A 50 13.23 7.34 -3.14
C THR A 50 12.95 6.49 -1.89
N PRO A 51 12.47 5.24 -2.03
CA PRO A 51 12.18 4.39 -0.88
C PRO A 51 13.44 3.98 -0.11
N SER A 52 13.29 3.77 1.20
CA SER A 52 14.38 3.26 2.05
C SER A 52 14.64 1.78 1.79
N GLN A 53 15.82 1.33 2.18
CA GLN A 53 16.17 -0.09 2.16
C GLN A 53 15.19 -0.96 2.96
N GLY A 54 14.68 -0.44 4.09
CA GLY A 54 13.64 -1.10 4.89
C GLY A 54 12.35 -1.30 4.10
N CYS A 55 11.90 -0.27 3.37
CA CYS A 55 10.74 -0.38 2.50
C CYS A 55 10.96 -1.41 1.38
N CYS A 56 12.11 -1.36 0.69
CA CYS A 56 12.39 -2.32 -0.37
C CYS A 56 12.52 -3.76 0.11
N THR A 57 13.06 -3.97 1.31
CA THR A 57 13.11 -5.31 1.93
C THR A 57 11.71 -5.87 2.10
N VAL A 58 10.77 -5.06 2.60
CA VAL A 58 9.39 -5.50 2.76
C VAL A 58 8.71 -5.73 1.40
N VAL A 59 8.83 -4.78 0.46
CA VAL A 59 8.23 -4.89 -0.88
C VAL A 59 8.64 -6.17 -1.60
N LYS A 60 9.91 -6.57 -1.49
CA LYS A 60 10.41 -7.82 -2.10
C LYS A 60 9.70 -9.06 -1.54
N ASN A 61 9.37 -9.04 -0.25
CA ASN A 61 8.87 -10.19 0.49
C ASN A 61 7.34 -10.29 0.58
N VAL A 62 6.57 -9.32 0.06
CA VAL A 62 5.09 -9.33 0.10
C VAL A 62 4.45 -9.68 -1.23
N ASP A 63 3.30 -10.33 -1.22
CA ASP A 63 2.50 -10.56 -2.42
C ASP A 63 1.73 -9.28 -2.83
N LEU A 64 2.31 -8.51 -3.76
CA LEU A 64 1.71 -7.26 -4.27
C LEU A 64 0.34 -7.47 -4.92
N PRO A 65 0.13 -8.47 -5.82
CA PRO A 65 -1.21 -8.82 -6.30
C PRO A 65 -2.24 -9.07 -5.20
N CYS A 66 -1.87 -9.84 -4.16
CA CYS A 66 -2.78 -10.09 -3.04
C CYS A 66 -3.12 -8.79 -2.30
N ILE A 67 -2.11 -8.01 -1.93
CA ILE A 67 -2.30 -6.73 -1.21
C ILE A 67 -3.21 -5.78 -2.00
N CYS A 68 -3.02 -5.74 -3.31
CA CYS A 68 -3.85 -4.96 -4.22
C CYS A 68 -5.33 -5.33 -4.15
N GLY A 69 -5.67 -6.61 -3.93
CA GLY A 69 -7.05 -7.05 -3.69
C GLY A 69 -7.69 -6.49 -2.42
N HIS A 70 -6.88 -5.99 -1.47
CA HIS A 70 -7.34 -5.40 -0.20
C HIS A 70 -7.32 -3.87 -0.19
N ILE A 71 -6.93 -3.23 -1.30
CA ILE A 71 -6.99 -1.78 -1.40
C ILE A 71 -8.44 -1.37 -1.59
N THR A 72 -9.01 -0.72 -0.57
CA THR A 72 -10.36 -0.16 -0.61
C THR A 72 -10.35 1.27 -1.16
N SER A 73 -11.53 1.79 -1.48
CA SER A 73 -11.70 3.17 -1.95
C SER A 73 -11.12 4.21 -0.99
N GLU A 74 -11.21 3.98 0.33
CA GLU A 74 -10.63 4.85 1.35
C GLU A 74 -9.10 4.85 1.27
N VAL A 75 -8.49 3.69 1.06
CA VAL A 75 -7.04 3.58 0.88
C VAL A 75 -6.62 4.32 -0.39
N GLU A 76 -7.34 4.15 -1.50
CA GLU A 76 -7.07 4.87 -2.74
C GLU A 76 -7.17 6.39 -2.62
N GLN A 77 -7.94 6.91 -1.68
CA GLN A 77 -8.00 8.35 -1.43
C GLN A 77 -6.70 8.88 -0.81
N ILE A 78 -5.96 8.04 -0.09
CA ILE A 78 -4.78 8.42 0.69
C ILE A 78 -3.48 8.05 -0.04
N ILE A 79 -3.47 6.99 -0.85
CA ILE A 79 -2.28 6.53 -1.58
C ILE A 79 -2.25 7.01 -3.03
N SER A 80 -1.07 7.40 -3.52
CA SER A 80 -0.80 7.62 -4.94
C SER A 80 -0.38 6.31 -5.59
N MET A 81 -1.22 5.84 -6.51
CA MET A 81 -0.93 4.63 -7.27
C MET A 81 0.24 4.80 -8.24
N GLU A 82 0.59 6.04 -8.61
CA GLU A 82 1.82 6.33 -9.35
C GLU A 82 3.04 6.13 -8.45
N LYS A 83 3.02 6.66 -7.23
CA LYS A 83 4.11 6.47 -6.27
C LYS A 83 4.25 5.02 -5.83
N ALA A 84 3.14 4.30 -5.65
CA ALA A 84 3.17 2.86 -5.39
C ALA A 84 3.84 2.08 -6.53
N ALA A 85 3.55 2.44 -7.79
CA ALA A 85 4.23 1.87 -8.97
C ALA A 85 5.73 2.14 -8.95
N TYR A 86 6.10 3.40 -8.67
CA TYR A 86 7.49 3.85 -8.59
C TYR A 86 8.27 3.07 -7.53
N VAL A 87 7.73 2.97 -6.30
CA VAL A 87 8.37 2.21 -5.20
C VAL A 87 8.54 0.74 -5.57
N ALA A 88 7.50 0.11 -6.12
CA ALA A 88 7.55 -1.30 -6.52
C ALA A 88 8.62 -1.55 -7.60
N ALA A 89 8.66 -0.70 -8.64
CA ALA A 89 9.66 -0.78 -9.70
C ALA A 89 11.08 -0.51 -9.18
N PHE A 90 11.26 0.54 -8.36
CA PHE A 90 12.55 0.89 -7.76
C PHE A 90 13.11 -0.24 -6.90
N CYS A 91 12.25 -0.91 -6.12
CA CYS A 91 12.65 -2.03 -5.29
C CYS A 91 12.84 -3.35 -6.06
N GLY A 92 12.72 -3.34 -7.39
CA GLY A 92 12.95 -4.52 -8.25
C GLY A 92 11.79 -5.51 -8.31
N LYS A 93 10.58 -5.09 -7.90
CA LYS A 93 9.36 -5.91 -7.95
C LYS A 93 8.20 -5.11 -8.57
N PRO A 94 8.27 -4.78 -9.87
CA PRO A 94 7.22 -4.01 -10.53
C PRO A 94 5.88 -4.74 -10.45
N ILE A 95 4.80 -3.98 -10.28
CA ILE A 95 3.45 -4.54 -10.22
C ILE A 95 3.10 -5.10 -11.61
N PRO A 96 2.67 -6.37 -11.72
CA PRO A 96 2.32 -6.98 -13.00
C PRO A 96 1.22 -6.23 -13.72
N ARG A 97 1.25 -6.26 -15.05
CA ARG A 97 0.22 -5.66 -15.91
C ARG A 97 -1.12 -6.33 -15.65
N GLY A 98 -2.19 -5.53 -15.66
CA GLY A 98 -3.55 -6.04 -15.44
C GLY A 98 -3.89 -6.32 -13.97
N THR A 99 -2.96 -6.11 -13.03
CA THR A 99 -3.25 -6.20 -11.60
C THR A 99 -4.29 -5.15 -11.22
N ARG A 100 -5.39 -5.58 -10.60
CA ARG A 100 -6.39 -4.70 -9.99
C ARG A 100 -5.97 -4.40 -8.56
N CYS A 101 -5.86 -3.12 -8.25
CA CYS A 101 -5.56 -2.63 -6.92
C CYS A 101 -6.65 -1.61 -6.58
N GLY A 102 -7.66 -2.06 -5.83
CA GLY A 102 -8.93 -1.36 -5.69
C GLY A 102 -9.70 -1.26 -7.03
N ILE A 103 -10.22 -0.07 -7.33
CA ILE A 103 -10.84 0.25 -8.64
C ILE A 103 -9.80 0.55 -9.72
N MET A 104 -8.53 0.77 -9.35
CA MET A 104 -7.47 1.04 -10.32
C MET A 104 -6.89 -0.24 -10.93
N LEU A 105 -6.74 -0.22 -12.25
CA LEU A 105 -6.00 -1.23 -13.00
C LEU A 105 -4.61 -0.71 -13.33
N PHE A 106 -3.57 -1.49 -13.01
CA PHE A 106 -2.21 -1.26 -13.50
C PHE A 106 -2.15 -1.58 -14.99
N ARG A 107 -2.63 -0.64 -15.80
CA ARG A 107 -2.41 -0.61 -17.24
C ARG A 107 -1.01 -0.05 -17.46
N GLU A 108 -0.26 -0.74 -18.30
CA GLU A 108 1.09 -0.40 -18.75
C GLU A 108 1.30 1.04 -19.24
N ALA A 109 0.23 1.81 -19.45
CA ALA A 109 0.25 3.15 -20.00
C ALA A 109 0.56 4.29 -18.99
N ARG A 110 0.50 4.10 -17.66
CA ARG A 110 0.77 5.22 -16.72
C ARG A 110 2.25 5.67 -16.70
N ASP A 111 3.19 4.77 -17.03
CA ASP A 111 4.63 5.08 -17.12
C ASP A 111 5.03 5.66 -18.50
N ARG A 112 4.17 5.52 -19.52
CA ARG A 112 4.43 6.08 -20.86
C ARG A 112 4.02 7.55 -20.96
N SER A 113 3.04 8.01 -20.17
CA SER A 113 2.56 9.41 -20.21
C SER A 113 3.58 10.46 -19.74
N GLU A 114 4.45 10.16 -18.76
CA GLU A 114 5.47 11.13 -18.30
C GLU A 114 6.70 11.15 -19.24
N LYS A 115 7.12 9.98 -19.74
CA LYS A 115 8.20 9.88 -20.74
C LYS A 115 7.83 10.43 -22.11
N GLN A 116 6.59 10.26 -22.58
CA GLN A 116 6.17 10.80 -23.87
C GLN A 116 6.15 12.34 -23.84
N GLN A 117 5.77 12.95 -22.71
CA GLN A 117 5.73 14.41 -22.58
C GLN A 117 7.14 15.03 -22.47
N LEU A 118 8.10 14.33 -21.83
CA LEU A 118 9.52 14.72 -21.81
C LEU A 118 10.23 14.54 -23.17
N VAL A 119 9.83 13.54 -23.97
CA VAL A 119 10.38 13.34 -25.32
C VAL A 119 9.81 14.36 -26.34
N MET A 120 8.59 14.87 -26.12
CA MET A 120 8.00 15.92 -26.98
C MET A 120 8.44 17.35 -26.61
N LEU A 121 9.00 17.59 -25.43
CA LEU A 121 9.53 18.90 -25.00
C LEU A 121 11.02 19.10 -25.33
N ASN A 122 11.73 18.02 -25.65
CA ASN A 122 13.16 18.05 -25.99
C ASN A 122 13.44 17.77 -27.48
N ASN A 123 12.44 17.93 -28.37
CA ASN A 123 12.60 17.87 -29.82
C ASN A 123 12.03 19.12 -30.48
#